data_AF-A0A849PW25-F1
#
_entry.id   AF-A0A849PW25-F1
#
_cell.length_a   1.000
_cell.length_b   1.000
_cell.length_c   1.000
_cell.angle_alpha   90.00
_cell.angle_beta   90.00
_cell.angle_gamma   90.00
#
_symmetry.space_group_name_H-M   'P 1'
#
loop_
_entity.id
_entity.type
_entity.pdbx_description
1 polymer ?
#
loop_
_entity_poly.entity_id
_entity_poly.type
_entity_poly.pdbx_seq_one_letter_code
_entity_poly.pdbx_strand_id
1 'polypeptide(L)' 'MKTGMINIIIGIVMFATGLVLFYSIELGQTDSVLRFIKNAGTFVGLSGMGVTLAGILLYLINKKEPPIKENLDI' A
#
# COMPACT_ATOMS: atom_id res chain seq x y z
N MET A 1 13.16 -7.89 8.88
CA MET A 1 12.58 -7.50 7.58
C MET A 1 12.50 -5.97 7.56
N LYS A 2 13.08 -5.29 6.57
CA LYS A 2 13.08 -3.81 6.53
C LYS A 2 11.62 -3.32 6.49
N THR A 3 11.23 -2.45 7.42
CA THR A 3 9.86 -1.92 7.60
C THR A 3 9.21 -1.47 6.28
N GLY A 4 10.00 -0.88 5.36
CA GLY A 4 9.50 -0.51 4.02
C GLY A 4 8.97 -1.69 3.20
N MET A 5 9.58 -2.86 3.30
CA MET A 5 9.17 -4.07 2.57
C MET A 5 7.83 -4.61 3.08
N ILE A 6 7.59 -4.53 4.39
CA ILE A 6 6.32 -4.89 5.01
C ILE A 6 5.21 -3.95 4.53
N ASN A 7 5.48 -2.63 4.49
CA ASN A 7 4.53 -1.64 4.03
C ASN A 7 4.13 -1.84 2.56
N ILE A 8 5.07 -2.25 1.71
CA ILE A 8 4.77 -2.59 0.30
C ILE A 8 3.76 -3.75 0.22
N ILE A 9 3.99 -4.82 0.99
CA ILE A 9 3.10 -6.00 0.99
C ILE A 9 1.70 -5.60 1.48
N ILE A 10 1.61 -4.83 2.57
CA ILE A 10 0.33 -4.35 3.11
C ILE A 10 -0.41 -3.51 2.06
N GLY A 11 0.28 -2.58 1.40
CA GLY A 11 -0.30 -1.74 0.36
C GLY A 11 -0.85 -2.52 -0.83
N ILE A 12 -0.14 -3.57 -1.26
CA ILE A 12 -0.59 -4.47 -2.34
C ILE A 12 -1.86 -5.23 -1.92
N VAL A 13 -1.90 -5.76 -0.69
CA VAL A 13 -3.08 -6.46 -0.17
C VAL A 13 -4.27 -5.52 -0.09
N MET A 14 -4.09 -4.30 0.43
CA MET A 14 -5.15 -3.27 0.46
C MET A 14 -5.64 -2.90 -0.95
N PHE A 15 -4.73 -2.79 -1.91
CA PHE A 15 -5.10 -2.51 -3.29
C PHE A 15 -5.94 -3.66 -3.88
N ALA A 16 -5.50 -4.91 -3.69
CA ALA A 16 -6.22 -6.08 -4.17
C ALA A 16 -7.61 -6.21 -3.52
N THR A 17 -7.75 -6.02 -2.21
CA THR A 17 -9.05 -6.07 -1.53
C THR A 17 -9.97 -4.94 -1.99
N GLY A 18 -9.44 -3.73 -2.21
CA GLY A 18 -10.19 -2.62 -2.77
C GLY A 18 -10.74 -2.91 -4.17
N LEU A 19 -9.95 -3.56 -5.03
CA LEU A 19 -10.40 -4.01 -6.35
C LEU A 19 -11.50 -5.07 -6.25
N VAL A 20 -11.32 -6.07 -5.38
CA VAL A 20 -12.34 -7.11 -5.17
C VAL A 20 -13.67 -6.49 -4.74
N LEU A 21 -13.66 -5.57 -3.77
CA LEU A 21 -14.87 -4.87 -3.32
C LEU A 21 -15.50 -4.01 -4.42
N PHE A 22 -14.69 -3.37 -5.25
CA PHE A 22 -15.20 -2.54 -6.34
C PHE A 22 -15.84 -3.37 -7.47
N TYR A 23 -15.22 -4.48 -7.86
CA TYR A 23 -15.66 -5.32 -8.97
C TYR A 23 -16.73 -6.35 -8.58
N SER A 24 -16.86 -6.69 -7.29
CA SER A 24 -17.92 -7.60 -6.82
C SER A 24 -19.32 -6.97 -6.85
N ILE A 25 -19.42 -5.65 -7.08
CA ILE A 25 -20.68 -4.90 -7.02
C ILE A 25 -20.96 -4.29 -8.39
N GLU A 26 -22.08 -4.69 -9.00
CA GLU A 26 -22.48 -4.27 -10.34
C GLU A 26 -22.82 -2.77 -10.42
N LEU A 27 -22.59 -2.18 -11.60
CA LEU A 27 -22.96 -0.81 -11.92
C LEU A 27 -24.47 -0.74 -12.15
N GLY A 28 -25.22 -0.19 -11.18
CA GLY A 28 -26.67 -0.02 -11.30
C GLY A 28 -27.48 -0.48 -10.09
N GLN A 29 -26.84 -1.13 -9.10
CA GLN A 29 -27.50 -1.41 -7.83
C GLN A 29 -27.85 -0.09 -7.11
N THR A 30 -29.15 0.14 -6.91
CA THR A 30 -29.71 1.29 -6.19
C THR A 30 -29.64 1.14 -4.68
N ASP A 31 -29.22 -0.02 -4.19
CA ASP A 31 -29.05 -0.29 -2.76
C ASP A 31 -27.92 0.58 -2.20
N SER A 32 -28.31 1.48 -1.28
CA SER A 32 -27.42 2.45 -0.66
C SER A 32 -26.25 1.78 0.06
N VAL A 33 -26.47 0.60 0.65
CA VAL A 33 -25.44 -0.14 1.39
C VAL A 33 -24.38 -0.68 0.42
N LEU A 34 -24.79 -1.26 -0.70
CA LEU A 34 -23.83 -1.78 -1.69
C LEU A 34 -23.05 -0.66 -2.36
N ARG A 35 -23.69 0.48 -2.64
CA ARG A 35 -23.00 1.66 -3.16
C ARG A 35 -21.97 2.20 -2.17
N PHE A 36 -22.30 2.19 -0.87
CA PHE A 36 -21.36 2.56 0.18
C PHE A 36 -20.15 1.62 0.23
N ILE A 37 -20.38 0.30 0.24
CA ILE A 37 -19.31 -0.71 0.24
C ILE A 37 -18.40 -0.55 -0.98
N LYS A 38 -18.98 -0.31 -2.17
CA LYS A 38 -18.22 -0.08 -3.39
C LYS A 38 -17.30 1.13 -3.27
N ASN A 39 -17.83 2.27 -2.80
CA ASN A 39 -17.06 3.50 -2.62
C ASN A 39 -15.98 3.34 -1.54
N ALA A 40 -16.30 2.65 -0.45
CA ALA A 40 -15.33 2.31 0.60
C ALA A 40 -14.21 1.41 0.03
N GLY A 41 -14.56 0.41 -0.78
CA GLY A 41 -13.61 -0.43 -1.51
C GLY A 41 -12.67 0.39 -2.40
N THR A 42 -13.19 1.35 -3.17
CA THR A 42 -12.37 2.27 -3.96
C THR A 42 -11.42 3.08 -3.09
N PHE A 43 -11.88 3.59 -1.96
CA PHE A 43 -11.04 4.34 -1.02
C PHE A 43 -9.93 3.48 -0.42
N VAL A 44 -10.24 2.24 -0.04
CA VAL A 44 -9.25 1.24 0.41
C VAL A 44 -8.23 0.95 -0.69
N GLY A 45 -8.68 0.80 -1.94
CA GLY A 45 -7.79 0.59 -3.09
C GLY A 45 -6.83 1.77 -3.33
N LEU A 46 -7.36 2.99 -3.36
CA LEU A 46 -6.57 4.21 -3.54
C LEU A 46 -5.58 4.45 -2.39
N SER A 47 -6.01 4.23 -1.15
CA SER A 47 -5.10 4.33 0.00
C SER A 47 -4.03 3.24 -0.02
N GLY A 48 -4.35 2.02 -0.48
CA GLY A 48 -3.39 0.93 -0.69
C GLY A 48 -2.27 1.30 -1.68
N MET A 49 -2.60 2.02 -2.75
CA MET A 49 -1.57 2.59 -3.65
C MET A 49 -0.64 3.56 -2.91
N GLY A 50 -1.20 4.45 -2.09
CA GLY A 50 -0.42 5.38 -1.27
C GLY A 50 0.50 4.68 -0.27
N VAL A 51 0.01 3.65 0.43
CA VAL A 51 0.80 2.82 1.36
C VAL A 51 1.94 2.11 0.62
N THR A 52 1.68 1.59 -0.58
CA THR A 52 2.71 0.95 -1.43
C THR A 52 3.82 1.94 -1.78
N LEU A 53 3.48 3.15 -2.22
CA LEU A 53 4.44 4.20 -2.53
C LEU A 53 5.27 4.61 -1.32
N ALA A 54 4.63 4.80 -0.15
CA ALA A 54 5.32 5.09 1.10
C ALA A 54 6.29 3.97 1.50
N GLY A 55 5.89 2.71 1.31
CA GLY A 55 6.75 1.54 1.54
C GLY A 55 7.98 1.51 0.62
N ILE A 56 7.80 1.83 -0.67
CA ILE A 56 8.90 1.94 -1.64
C ILE A 56 9.87 3.05 -1.22
N LEU A 57 9.36 4.24 -0.88
CA LEU A 57 10.20 5.36 -0.43
C LEU A 57 11.00 4.98 0.82
N LEU A 58 10.35 4.39 1.82
CA LEU A 58 11.01 3.87 3.02
C LEU A 58 12.07 2.83 2.69
N TYR A 59 11.79 1.92 1.76
CA TYR A 59 12.75 0.91 1.34
C TYR A 59 14.00 1.55 0.70
N LEU A 60 13.80 2.56 -0.16
CA LEU A 60 14.89 3.28 -0.82
C LEU A 60 15.72 4.12 0.16
N ILE A 61 15.09 4.82 1.09
CA ILE A 61 15.78 5.61 2.14
C ILE A 61 16.64 4.68 3.00
N ASN A 62 16.07 3.58 3.49
CA ASN A 62 16.78 2.59 4.31
C ASN A 62 17.83 1.77 3.53
N LYS A 63 17.91 1.89 2.21
CA LYS A 63 18.95 1.27 1.39
C LYS A 63 20.14 2.20 1.16
N LYS A 64 19.97 3.51 1.42
CA LYS A 64 21.00 4.54 1.17
C LYS A 64 21.86 4.89 2.37
N GLU A 65 21.71 4.25 3.54
CA GLU A 65 22.75 4.35 4.57
C GLU A 65 24.03 3.71 4.02
N PRO A 66 25.09 4.48 3.70
CA PRO A 66 26.38 3.86 3.46
C PRO A 66 26.76 3.11 4.75
N PRO A 67 27.33 1.90 4.68
CA PRO A 67 28.03 1.39 5.85
C PRO A 67 29.04 2.46 6.22
N ILE A 68 28.94 3.02 7.43
CA ILE A 68 30.00 3.85 7.98
C ILE A 68 31.22 2.94 7.91
N LYS A 69 32.08 3.18 6.92
CA LYS A 69 33.42 2.62 6.94
C LYS A 69 34.07 3.33 8.11
N GLU A 70 33.99 2.73 9.29
CA GLU A 70 35.02 2.84 10.31
C GLU A 70 36.31 2.43 9.61
N ASN A 71 36.94 3.36 8.90
CA ASN A 71 38.37 3.30 8.73
C ASN A 71 38.91 3.69 10.10
N LEU A 72 38.98 2.67 10.96
CA LEU A 72 39.91 2.60 12.08
C LEU A 72 41.27 3.08 11.57
N ASP A 73 41.86 4.01 12.31
CA ASP A 73 43.20 4.55 12.15
C ASP A 73 44.26 3.50 11.74
N ILE A 74 45.16 3.87 10.81
CA ILE A 74 46.64 3.75 10.89
C ILE A 74 47.24 4.87 10.02
#